data_AF-A0A517SWJ6-F1
#
_entry.id   AF-A0A517SWJ6-F1
#
_cell.length_a   1.000
_cell.length_b   1.000
_cell.length_c   1.000
_cell.angle_alpha   90.00
_cell.angle_beta   90.00
_cell.angle_gamma   90.00
#
_symmetry.space_group_name_H-M   'P 1'
#
loop_
_entity.id
_entity.type
_entity.pdbx_description
1 polymer ?
#
loop_
_entity_poly.entity_id
_entity_poly.type
_entity_poly.pdbx_seq_one_letter_code
_entity_poly.pdbx_strand_id
1 'polypeptide(L)'
;MSSATITDITDEQLNTITVGERASARRRVDGRDAIERWENEGGIVLTPTQTTTIHNTITPRFIGIFIIMNETQDYVSPATAIMTREARSIQAYGHLIPMPLALHESARQQSVDNLNQLLADTMTLRDMYKKHHWQVSGPMFYQLHLLFDKHCATQAELVDTIAERIMTLGGISIAMAQDVADNTTIPQPPKDRECPESQLTRLLQAHEITLQAARSMARQAIEVGDDGTNDMLVSDVIRGNELQVWFVSQHLVGAHAHIE
;
A
#
# COMPACT_ATOMS: atom_id res chain seq x y z
N MET A 1 -18.76 -59.29 -32.98
CA MET A 1 -17.69 -58.33 -32.61
C MET A 1 -18.00 -57.88 -31.19
N SER A 2 -17.22 -58.37 -30.24
CA SER A 2 -17.40 -58.14 -28.80
C SER A 2 -16.50 -57.00 -28.35
N SER A 3 -17.02 -56.06 -27.57
CA SER A 3 -16.22 -55.28 -26.63
C SER A 3 -17.12 -54.79 -25.50
N ALA A 4 -16.77 -55.21 -24.29
CA ALA A 4 -17.42 -54.85 -23.04
C ALA A 4 -17.00 -53.43 -22.61
N THR A 5 -17.89 -52.72 -21.91
CA THR A 5 -17.52 -51.54 -21.12
C THR A 5 -17.82 -51.85 -19.66
N ILE A 6 -16.74 -51.94 -18.88
CA ILE A 6 -16.70 -52.26 -17.46
C ILE A 6 -16.99 -50.98 -16.66
N THR A 7 -17.90 -51.08 -15.70
CA THR A 7 -18.09 -50.17 -14.56
C THR A 7 -17.11 -50.50 -13.42
N ASP A 8 -16.74 -49.44 -12.69
CA ASP A 8 -16.15 -49.37 -11.34
C ASP A 8 -14.64 -49.54 -11.10
N ILE A 9 -14.14 -48.69 -10.17
CA ILE A 9 -12.94 -48.72 -9.27
C ILE A 9 -12.51 -47.24 -9.07
N THR A 10 -12.98 -46.47 -8.07
CA THR A 10 -12.74 -46.42 -6.59
C THR A 10 -11.61 -45.46 -6.15
N ASP A 11 -11.90 -44.73 -5.07
CA ASP A 11 -11.10 -43.74 -4.32
C ASP A 11 -9.79 -44.28 -3.68
N GLU A 12 -8.90 -44.87 -4.47
CA GLU A 12 -7.63 -45.42 -3.97
C GLU A 12 -6.43 -45.01 -4.84
N GLN A 13 -6.17 -43.71 -4.92
CA GLN A 13 -4.84 -43.16 -5.27
C GLN A 13 -4.28 -42.20 -4.21
N LEU A 14 -4.84 -42.20 -3.00
CA LEU A 14 -4.20 -41.59 -1.82
C LEU A 14 -3.24 -42.62 -1.22
N ASN A 15 -2.01 -42.63 -1.72
CA ASN A 15 -0.99 -43.51 -1.19
C ASN A 15 -0.53 -43.03 0.20
N THR A 16 -0.78 -43.92 1.16
CA THR A 16 -0.34 -43.99 2.55
C THR A 16 1.18 -43.89 2.74
N ILE A 17 1.61 -43.19 3.81
CA ILE A 17 2.64 -43.70 4.74
C ILE A 17 2.15 -43.48 6.18
N THR A 18 1.59 -44.56 6.71
CA THR A 18 1.54 -45.07 8.09
C THR A 18 1.65 -44.13 9.30
N VAL A 19 0.58 -44.20 10.10
CA VAL A 19 0.48 -43.81 11.51
C VAL A 19 1.42 -44.66 12.38
N GLY A 20 2.17 -43.99 13.26
CA GLY A 20 2.76 -44.58 14.47
C GLY A 20 2.28 -43.81 15.69
N GLU A 21 1.46 -44.47 16.52
CA GLU A 21 0.92 -43.96 17.79
C GLU A 21 2.03 -43.57 18.80
N ARG A 22 1.85 -42.48 19.54
CA ARG A 22 1.73 -42.48 21.03
C ARG A 22 1.65 -41.08 21.65
N ALA A 23 0.58 -40.89 22.41
CA ALA A 23 0.50 -40.31 23.75
C ALA A 23 1.26 -38.98 24.05
N SER A 24 0.46 -37.92 24.18
CA SER A 24 0.44 -36.96 25.31
C SER A 24 1.70 -36.75 26.15
N ALA A 25 2.27 -35.54 26.07
CA ALA A 25 2.76 -34.81 27.25
C ALA A 25 2.87 -33.31 26.94
N ARG A 26 2.11 -32.48 27.65
CA ARG A 26 2.41 -31.04 27.77
C ARG A 26 3.79 -30.89 28.40
N ARG A 27 4.71 -30.16 27.77
CA ARG A 27 5.86 -29.57 28.47
C ARG A 27 6.28 -28.27 27.79
N ARG A 28 6.46 -27.21 28.58
CA ARG A 28 7.01 -25.91 28.17
C ARG A 28 8.43 -26.13 27.64
N VAL A 29 8.76 -25.53 26.49
CA VAL A 29 10.13 -25.50 25.95
C VAL A 29 10.83 -24.26 26.51
N ASP A 30 11.93 -24.47 27.24
CA ASP A 30 12.88 -23.45 27.71
C ASP A 30 13.86 -23.14 26.55
N GLY A 31 14.24 -21.87 26.40
CA GLY A 31 14.97 -21.31 25.27
C GLY A 31 16.45 -21.70 25.17
N ARG A 32 16.85 -22.87 25.67
CA ARG A 32 18.24 -23.36 25.63
C ARG A 32 18.50 -24.51 24.69
N ASP A 33 17.46 -25.20 24.21
CA ASP A 33 17.62 -26.38 23.33
C ASP A 33 17.74 -26.04 21.83
N ALA A 34 17.66 -24.75 21.47
CA ALA A 34 17.80 -24.28 20.09
C ALA A 34 19.26 -23.97 19.67
N ILE A 35 20.22 -24.02 20.60
CA ILE A 35 21.61 -23.60 20.34
C ILE A 35 22.53 -24.77 19.99
N GLU A 36 22.23 -26.01 20.41
CA GLU A 36 23.11 -27.17 20.17
C GLU A 36 22.98 -27.84 18.78
N ARG A 37 22.12 -27.31 17.90
CA ARG A 37 21.90 -27.89 16.55
C ARG A 37 22.48 -27.06 15.40
N TRP A 38 23.40 -26.15 15.71
CA TRP A 38 24.01 -25.23 14.73
C TRP A 38 25.55 -25.25 14.78
N GLU A 39 26.17 -26.39 15.09
CA GLU A 39 27.64 -26.53 15.11
C GLU A 39 28.20 -27.53 14.07
N ASN A 40 27.39 -28.11 13.18
CA ASN A 40 27.85 -29.10 12.20
C ASN A 40 27.85 -28.64 10.72
N GLU A 41 27.64 -27.36 10.43
CA GLU A 41 27.66 -26.84 9.05
C GLU A 41 28.52 -25.57 8.90
N GLY A 42 29.83 -25.70 9.09
CA GLY A 42 30.84 -24.95 8.33
C GLY A 42 30.81 -23.41 8.32
N GLY A 43 30.47 -22.73 9.42
CA GLY A 43 30.51 -21.26 9.53
C GLY A 43 31.85 -20.70 10.01
N ILE A 44 32.38 -19.68 9.31
CA ILE A 44 33.62 -18.95 9.63
C ILE A 44 33.45 -18.16 10.95
N VAL A 45 34.36 -18.38 11.90
CA VAL A 45 34.40 -17.69 13.21
C VAL A 45 35.24 -16.41 13.12
N LEU A 46 34.64 -15.25 13.40
CA LEU A 46 35.37 -14.02 13.73
C LEU A 46 35.49 -13.92 15.26
N THR A 47 36.71 -13.95 15.79
CA THR A 47 36.97 -13.87 17.23
C THR A 47 37.10 -12.41 17.70
N PRO A 48 36.59 -12.04 18.90
CA PRO A 48 36.81 -10.72 19.49
C PRO A 48 38.19 -10.62 20.14
N THR A 49 38.95 -9.57 19.82
CA THR A 49 40.27 -9.29 20.39
C THR A 49 40.16 -8.79 21.84
N GLN A 50 41.01 -9.34 22.72
CA GLN A 50 41.07 -9.04 24.15
C GLN A 50 41.65 -7.64 24.42
N THR A 51 41.03 -6.89 25.34
CA THR A 51 41.55 -5.64 25.92
C THR A 51 42.58 -5.96 27.01
N THR A 52 43.84 -5.60 26.80
CA THR A 52 44.88 -5.65 27.84
C THR A 52 44.92 -4.34 28.62
N THR A 53 44.59 -4.42 29.91
CA THR A 53 44.83 -3.36 30.90
C THR A 53 46.32 -3.33 31.25
N ILE A 54 46.96 -2.17 31.10
CA ILE A 54 48.30 -1.93 31.67
C ILE A 54 48.17 -0.86 32.76
N HIS A 55 48.45 -1.28 33.99
CA HIS A 55 48.65 -0.38 35.12
C HIS A 55 49.99 0.35 34.96
N ASN A 56 50.01 1.67 35.19
CA ASN A 56 51.23 2.31 35.68
C ASN A 56 50.93 3.52 36.56
N THR A 57 51.38 3.43 37.80
CA THR A 57 51.25 4.40 38.88
C THR A 57 52.50 5.30 38.87
N ILE A 58 52.38 6.59 38.51
CA ILE A 58 53.42 7.60 38.75
C ILE A 58 52.76 8.93 39.15
N THR A 59 53.28 9.53 40.22
CA THR A 59 52.86 10.74 40.94
C THR A 59 53.13 12.06 40.20
N PRO A 60 52.53 13.20 40.62
CA PRO A 60 52.44 14.40 39.78
C PRO A 60 53.57 15.41 40.05
N ARG A 61 54.20 15.94 39.00
CA ARG A 61 54.80 17.28 39.01
C ARG A 61 54.65 17.95 37.64
N PHE A 62 54.02 19.13 37.68
CA PHE A 62 53.82 20.10 36.61
C PHE A 62 55.08 20.41 35.79
N ILE A 63 55.00 20.27 34.46
CA ILE A 63 55.58 21.19 33.46
C ILE A 63 54.70 21.11 32.20
N GLY A 64 54.17 22.25 31.76
CA GLY A 64 53.29 22.35 30.60
C GLY A 64 54.02 22.23 29.27
N ILE A 65 53.46 21.43 28.36
CA ILE A 65 53.76 21.44 26.93
C ILE A 65 52.42 21.35 26.19
N PHE A 66 52.18 22.33 25.33
CA PHE A 66 51.03 22.45 24.42
C PHE A 66 50.99 21.22 23.49
N ILE A 67 49.99 20.35 23.62
CA ILE A 67 49.67 19.33 22.62
C ILE A 67 48.46 19.83 21.84
N ILE A 68 48.70 20.15 20.57
CA ILE A 68 47.66 20.44 19.58
C ILE A 68 46.79 19.19 19.45
N MET A 69 45.49 19.34 19.72
CA MET A 69 44.47 18.31 19.43
C MET A 69 44.54 17.99 17.93
N ASN A 70 44.99 16.78 17.59
CA ASN A 70 44.87 16.28 16.23
C ASN A 70 43.51 15.57 16.16
N GLU A 71 42.50 16.26 15.62
CA GLU A 71 41.20 15.66 15.29
C GLU A 71 41.42 14.50 14.31
N THR A 72 40.97 13.31 14.68
CA THR A 72 40.80 12.21 13.74
C THR A 72 39.65 12.56 12.80
N GLN A 73 39.96 13.21 11.68
CA GLN A 73 39.09 13.23 10.51
C GLN A 73 38.99 11.81 9.96
N ASP A 74 37.97 11.08 10.40
CA ASP A 74 37.61 9.83 9.75
C ASP A 74 37.02 10.13 8.37
N TYR A 75 37.85 9.80 7.38
CA TYR A 75 37.61 9.65 5.96
C TYR A 75 36.18 9.22 5.59
N VAL A 76 35.30 10.18 5.32
CA VAL A 76 34.23 9.95 4.33
C VAL A 76 34.89 10.13 2.97
N SER A 77 35.27 9.03 2.33
CA SER A 77 35.56 9.07 0.90
C SER A 77 34.31 9.61 0.21
N PRO A 78 34.35 10.79 -0.45
CA PRO A 78 33.22 11.22 -1.24
C PRO A 78 33.17 10.22 -2.39
N ALA A 79 32.24 9.26 -2.30
CA ALA A 79 31.83 8.48 -3.46
C ALA A 79 31.57 9.51 -4.54
N THR A 80 32.53 9.58 -5.47
CA THR A 80 32.68 10.62 -6.46
C THR A 80 31.31 10.86 -7.05
N ALA A 81 30.81 12.07 -6.81
CA ALA A 81 29.54 12.56 -7.32
C ALA A 81 29.37 12.09 -8.76
N ILE A 82 28.57 11.05 -8.97
CA ILE A 82 27.93 10.84 -10.26
C ILE A 82 27.02 12.04 -10.36
N MET A 83 27.52 12.98 -11.16
CA MET A 83 27.19 14.38 -11.11
C MET A 83 25.68 14.56 -11.16
N THR A 84 25.23 15.43 -10.26
CA THR A 84 23.99 16.19 -10.30
C THR A 84 23.80 16.79 -11.69
N ARG A 85 23.33 16.00 -12.65
CA ARG A 85 22.59 16.53 -13.78
C ARG A 85 21.30 17.01 -13.14
N GLU A 86 21.06 18.32 -13.09
CA GLU A 86 19.73 18.81 -12.70
C GLU A 86 18.70 17.95 -13.43
N ALA A 87 17.77 17.38 -12.68
CA ALA A 87 16.79 16.45 -13.21
C ALA A 87 15.96 17.19 -14.26
N ARG A 88 16.32 17.01 -15.53
CA ARG A 88 15.66 17.67 -16.65
C ARG A 88 14.27 17.05 -16.80
N SER A 89 13.23 17.87 -16.62
CA SER A 89 11.89 17.50 -17.04
C SER A 89 11.89 17.21 -18.55
N ILE A 90 11.47 16.01 -18.94
CA ILE A 90 11.35 15.57 -20.33
C ILE A 90 9.93 15.73 -20.89
N GLN A 91 8.96 15.94 -20.01
CA GLN A 91 7.57 16.24 -20.33
C GLN A 91 7.02 17.14 -19.21
N ALA A 92 6.39 18.25 -19.60
CA ALA A 92 5.74 19.15 -18.67
C ALA A 92 4.37 18.60 -18.25
N TYR A 93 3.97 18.79 -16.99
CA TYR A 93 2.62 18.48 -16.53
C TYR A 93 1.57 19.25 -17.38
N GLY A 94 0.42 18.64 -17.60
CA GLY A 94 -0.64 19.17 -18.47
C GLY A 94 -0.35 19.09 -19.97
N HIS A 95 0.82 18.61 -20.41
CA HIS A 95 1.14 18.43 -21.82
C HIS A 95 1.11 16.96 -22.21
N LEU A 96 0.52 16.66 -23.37
CA LEU A 96 0.44 15.33 -23.93
C LEU A 96 1.61 15.04 -24.85
N ILE A 97 2.11 13.81 -24.82
CA ILE A 97 2.96 13.30 -25.90
C ILE A 97 2.12 12.77 -27.07
N PRO A 98 2.67 12.73 -28.29
CA PRO A 98 2.04 12.07 -29.42
C PRO A 98 1.88 10.57 -29.13
N MET A 99 0.66 10.06 -29.29
CA MET A 99 0.35 8.64 -29.04
C MET A 99 -0.42 8.04 -30.23
N PRO A 100 0.00 6.88 -30.78
CA PRO A 100 -0.64 6.24 -31.92
C PRO A 100 -1.86 5.40 -31.50
N LEU A 101 -2.85 6.04 -30.87
CA LEU A 101 -4.01 5.36 -30.25
C LEU A 101 -5.30 5.46 -31.06
N ALA A 102 -5.23 6.02 -32.27
CA ALA A 102 -6.41 6.36 -33.08
C ALA A 102 -7.45 7.23 -32.33
N LEU A 103 -7.00 8.01 -31.34
CA LEU A 103 -7.82 8.92 -30.54
C LEU A 103 -7.26 10.35 -30.63
N HIS A 104 -8.12 11.32 -30.93
CA HIS A 104 -7.72 12.70 -31.15
C HIS A 104 -7.10 13.32 -29.88
N GLU A 105 -6.11 14.20 -30.04
CA GLU A 105 -5.39 14.82 -28.92
C GLU A 105 -6.31 15.56 -27.96
N SER A 106 -7.32 16.28 -28.45
CA SER A 106 -8.28 16.98 -27.59
C SER A 106 -9.13 16.03 -26.74
N ALA A 107 -9.48 14.85 -27.29
CA ALA A 107 -10.22 13.83 -26.54
C ALA A 107 -9.33 13.26 -25.42
N ARG A 108 -8.07 12.94 -25.74
CA ARG A 108 -7.08 12.50 -24.75
C ARG A 108 -6.86 13.54 -23.67
N GLN A 109 -6.72 14.82 -24.04
CA GLN A 109 -6.50 15.91 -23.07
C GLN A 109 -7.66 16.00 -22.08
N GLN A 110 -8.90 16.03 -22.58
CA GLN A 110 -10.07 16.09 -21.71
C GLN A 110 -10.14 14.90 -20.75
N SER A 111 -9.89 13.69 -21.24
CA SER A 111 -9.84 12.49 -20.38
C SER A 111 -8.72 12.57 -19.35
N VAL A 112 -7.52 13.00 -19.73
CA VAL A 112 -6.36 13.15 -18.81
C VAL A 112 -6.66 14.13 -17.69
N ASP A 113 -7.28 15.27 -18.00
CA ASP A 113 -7.61 16.30 -17.01
C ASP A 113 -8.66 15.77 -16.01
N ASN A 114 -9.72 15.14 -16.54
CA ASN A 114 -10.76 14.51 -15.73
C ASN A 114 -10.23 13.39 -14.84
N LEU A 115 -9.40 12.51 -15.40
CA LEU A 115 -8.85 11.37 -14.67
C LEU A 115 -7.87 11.79 -13.58
N ASN A 116 -7.10 12.88 -13.76
CA ASN A 116 -6.23 13.41 -12.70
C ASN A 116 -7.03 13.91 -11.49
N GLN A 117 -8.16 14.58 -11.72
CA GLN A 117 -9.08 14.96 -10.65
C GLN A 117 -9.62 13.72 -9.92
N LEU A 118 -10.12 12.73 -10.67
CA LEU A 118 -10.65 11.50 -10.11
C LEU A 118 -9.58 10.69 -9.36
N LEU A 119 -8.34 10.71 -9.83
CA LEU A 119 -7.19 10.10 -9.18
C LEU A 119 -6.95 10.72 -7.79
N ALA A 120 -7.03 12.06 -7.67
CA ALA A 120 -6.91 12.74 -6.39
C ALA A 120 -7.97 12.30 -5.38
N ASP A 121 -9.23 12.22 -5.82
CA ASP A 121 -10.35 11.79 -4.99
C ASP A 121 -10.19 10.31 -4.58
N THR A 122 -9.77 9.44 -5.51
CA THR A 122 -9.59 8.00 -5.26
C THR A 122 -8.42 7.73 -4.31
N MET A 123 -7.30 8.44 -4.46
CA MET A 123 -6.16 8.40 -3.54
C MET A 123 -6.55 8.88 -2.14
N THR A 124 -7.35 9.96 -2.06
CA THR A 124 -7.88 10.45 -0.77
C THR A 124 -8.77 9.42 -0.10
N LEU A 125 -9.69 8.81 -0.82
CA LEU A 125 -10.60 7.77 -0.31
C LEU A 125 -9.83 6.53 0.16
N ARG A 126 -8.83 6.07 -0.59
CA ARG A 126 -7.92 4.99 -0.18
C ARG A 126 -7.24 5.32 1.16
N ASP A 127 -6.73 6.53 1.31
CA ASP A 127 -6.01 6.93 2.52
C ASP A 127 -6.97 7.13 3.70
N MET A 128 -8.21 7.56 3.46
CA MET A 128 -9.29 7.55 4.46
C MET A 128 -9.59 6.15 4.97
N TYR A 129 -9.64 5.14 4.08
CA TYR A 129 -9.78 3.74 4.50
C TYR A 129 -8.64 3.30 5.43
N LYS A 130 -7.36 3.62 5.13
CA LYS A 130 -6.25 3.30 6.06
C LYS A 130 -6.33 4.07 7.37
N LYS A 131 -6.69 5.36 7.34
CA LYS A 131 -6.91 6.15 8.55
C LYS A 131 -7.93 5.45 9.45
N HIS A 132 -9.09 5.09 8.91
CA HIS A 132 -10.15 4.45 9.68
C HIS A 132 -9.79 3.04 10.10
N HIS A 133 -9.09 2.26 9.27
CA HIS A 133 -8.52 0.96 9.65
C HIS A 133 -7.62 1.06 10.89
N TRP A 134 -6.75 2.07 10.98
CA TRP A 134 -5.89 2.27 12.15
C TRP A 134 -6.62 2.85 13.36
N GLN A 135 -7.67 3.64 13.14
CA GLN A 135 -8.27 4.48 14.19
C GLN A 135 -9.65 4.02 14.67
N VAL A 136 -10.27 3.04 14.02
CA VAL A 136 -11.55 2.46 14.47
C VAL A 136 -11.41 1.85 15.86
N SER A 137 -12.48 1.92 16.64
CA SER A 137 -12.54 1.38 18.01
C SER A 137 -13.98 1.03 18.36
N GLY A 138 -14.20 0.40 19.53
CA GLY A 138 -15.53 -0.01 19.98
C GLY A 138 -15.86 -1.48 19.68
N PRO A 139 -17.10 -1.92 19.94
CA PRO A 139 -17.49 -3.34 19.88
C PRO A 139 -17.29 -4.00 18.52
N MET A 140 -17.35 -3.21 17.44
CA MET A 140 -17.19 -3.66 16.05
C MET A 140 -15.75 -3.55 15.53
N PHE A 141 -14.78 -3.29 16.42
CA PHE A 141 -13.38 -3.00 16.05
C PHE A 141 -12.84 -3.97 15.00
N TYR A 142 -12.82 -5.27 15.30
CA TYR A 142 -12.16 -6.26 14.44
C TYR A 142 -12.82 -6.38 13.05
N GLN A 143 -14.16 -6.39 13.00
CA GLN A 143 -14.90 -6.49 11.74
C GLN A 143 -14.66 -5.26 10.84
N LEU A 144 -14.75 -4.06 11.41
CA LEU A 144 -14.54 -2.82 10.65
C LEU A 144 -13.07 -2.66 10.26
N HIS A 145 -12.14 -3.04 11.13
CA HIS A 145 -10.71 -3.03 10.84
C HIS A 145 -10.37 -3.87 9.60
N LEU A 146 -10.91 -5.09 9.50
CA LEU A 146 -10.72 -5.94 8.33
C LEU A 146 -11.43 -5.42 7.08
N LEU A 147 -12.66 -4.91 7.22
CA LEU A 147 -13.42 -4.35 6.10
C LEU A 147 -12.69 -3.17 5.46
N PHE A 148 -12.19 -2.24 6.29
CA PHE A 148 -11.47 -1.07 5.82
C PHE A 148 -10.17 -1.42 5.09
N ASP A 149 -9.44 -2.44 5.52
CA ASP A 149 -8.23 -2.87 4.82
C ASP A 149 -8.55 -3.53 3.48
N LYS A 150 -9.59 -4.36 3.43
CA LYS A 150 -10.09 -4.95 2.19
C LYS A 150 -10.46 -3.88 1.17
N HIS A 151 -11.22 -2.87 1.58
CA HIS A 151 -11.63 -1.80 0.68
C HIS A 151 -10.46 -0.90 0.29
N CYS A 152 -9.50 -0.65 1.18
CA CYS A 152 -8.27 0.05 0.85
C CYS A 152 -7.50 -0.68 -0.27
N ALA A 153 -7.38 -2.00 -0.21
CA ALA A 153 -6.67 -2.76 -1.24
C ALA A 153 -7.33 -2.58 -2.62
N THR A 154 -8.66 -2.71 -2.70
CA THR A 154 -9.40 -2.46 -3.95
C THR A 154 -9.26 -1.00 -4.43
N GLN A 155 -9.27 -0.02 -3.52
CA GLN A 155 -9.06 1.37 -3.91
C GLN A 155 -7.63 1.62 -4.42
N ALA A 156 -6.63 0.90 -3.88
CA ALA A 156 -5.26 0.98 -4.37
C ALA A 156 -5.12 0.43 -5.81
N GLU A 157 -5.83 -0.65 -6.13
CA GLU A 157 -5.91 -1.18 -7.50
C GLU A 157 -6.56 -0.17 -8.46
N LEU A 158 -7.62 0.53 -8.02
CA LEU A 158 -8.27 1.59 -8.81
C LEU A 158 -7.34 2.80 -9.03
N VAL A 159 -6.55 3.19 -8.03
CA VAL A 159 -5.54 4.26 -8.16
C VAL A 159 -4.57 3.93 -9.28
N ASP A 160 -4.03 2.70 -9.28
CA ASP A 160 -3.09 2.25 -10.30
C ASP A 160 -3.75 2.24 -11.69
N THR A 161 -4.93 1.64 -11.79
CA THR A 161 -5.73 1.58 -13.02
C THR A 161 -5.96 2.97 -13.64
N ILE A 162 -6.36 3.95 -12.81
CA ILE A 162 -6.61 5.33 -13.27
C ILE A 162 -5.30 6.01 -13.67
N ALA A 163 -4.24 5.87 -12.87
CA ALA A 163 -2.94 6.47 -13.15
C ALA A 163 -2.35 5.92 -14.46
N GLU A 164 -2.38 4.60 -14.66
CA GLU A 164 -1.92 3.97 -15.89
C GLU A 164 -2.77 4.37 -17.10
N ARG A 165 -4.08 4.60 -16.93
CA ARG A 165 -4.91 5.14 -18.02
C ARG A 165 -4.48 6.54 -18.44
N ILE A 166 -4.17 7.42 -17.48
CA ILE A 166 -3.63 8.76 -17.77
C ILE A 166 -2.32 8.67 -18.56
N MET A 167 -1.40 7.81 -18.11
CA MET A 167 -0.12 7.59 -18.79
C MET A 167 -0.32 6.99 -20.20
N THR A 168 -1.27 6.06 -20.33
CA THR A 168 -1.65 5.44 -21.62
C THR A 168 -2.12 6.49 -22.62
N LEU A 169 -2.88 7.49 -22.19
CA LEU A 169 -3.34 8.60 -23.04
C LEU A 169 -2.22 9.61 -23.39
N GLY A 170 -1.01 9.40 -22.88
CA GLY A 170 0.16 10.25 -23.10
C GLY A 170 0.23 11.46 -22.16
N GLY A 171 -0.59 11.49 -21.11
CA GLY A 171 -0.55 12.50 -20.06
C GLY A 171 0.46 12.17 -18.95
N ILE A 172 0.41 12.97 -17.87
CA ILE A 172 1.15 12.71 -16.63
C ILE A 172 0.11 12.61 -15.50
N SER A 173 0.15 11.52 -14.74
CA SER A 173 -0.65 11.36 -13.53
C SER A 173 -0.01 12.12 -12.36
N ILE A 174 -0.85 12.72 -11.50
CA ILE A 174 -0.40 13.18 -10.19
C ILE A 174 0.00 11.98 -9.32
N ALA A 175 0.96 12.18 -8.42
CA ALA A 175 1.48 11.10 -7.58
C ALA A 175 1.81 11.53 -6.15
N MET A 176 2.21 12.78 -5.93
CA MET A 176 2.66 13.22 -4.61
C MET A 176 1.49 13.68 -3.76
N ALA A 177 1.60 13.48 -2.43
CA ALA A 177 0.53 13.82 -1.50
C ALA A 177 0.10 15.30 -1.53
N GLN A 178 1.02 16.21 -1.85
CA GLN A 178 0.68 17.63 -2.01
C GLN A 178 -0.20 17.85 -3.24
N ASP A 179 0.12 17.24 -4.38
CA ASP A 179 -0.69 17.32 -5.58
C ASP A 179 -2.10 16.77 -5.31
N VAL A 180 -2.19 15.62 -4.62
CA VAL A 180 -3.48 15.04 -4.22
C VAL A 180 -4.27 15.99 -3.34
N ALA A 181 -3.63 16.61 -2.34
CA ALA A 181 -4.28 17.56 -1.44
C ALA A 181 -4.77 18.82 -2.15
N ASP A 182 -4.04 19.30 -3.16
CA ASP A 182 -4.39 20.49 -3.92
C ASP A 182 -5.54 20.25 -4.91
N ASN A 183 -5.76 18.99 -5.33
CA ASN A 183 -6.75 18.63 -6.34
C ASN A 183 -8.00 17.93 -5.78
N THR A 184 -7.92 17.19 -4.68
CA THR A 184 -9.06 16.44 -4.15
C THR A 184 -10.23 17.35 -3.77
N THR A 185 -11.44 16.91 -4.12
CA THR A 185 -12.70 17.57 -3.71
C THR A 185 -13.29 16.96 -2.44
N ILE A 186 -12.73 15.85 -1.97
CA ILE A 186 -13.14 15.19 -0.73
C ILE A 186 -12.65 16.02 0.48
N PRO A 187 -13.54 16.43 1.40
CA PRO A 187 -13.13 17.18 2.58
C PRO A 187 -12.18 16.39 3.47
N GLN A 188 -11.09 17.05 3.89
CA GLN A 188 -10.11 16.43 4.78
C GLN A 188 -10.76 16.03 6.13
N PRO A 189 -10.67 14.77 6.57
CA PRO A 189 -11.13 14.37 7.89
C PRO A 189 -10.22 14.97 8.99
N PRO A 190 -10.75 15.20 10.21
CA PRO A 190 -9.95 15.73 11.31
C PRO A 190 -8.79 14.77 11.67
N LYS A 191 -7.73 15.33 12.26
CA LYS A 191 -6.58 14.53 12.73
C LYS A 191 -6.95 13.59 13.87
N ASP A 192 -7.92 13.98 14.68
CA ASP A 192 -8.42 13.24 15.83
C ASP A 192 -9.06 11.89 15.44
N ARG A 193 -9.30 11.07 16.47
CA ARG A 193 -10.09 9.83 16.34
C ARG A 193 -11.58 10.16 16.43
N GLU A 194 -12.32 9.84 15.39
CA GLU A 194 -13.78 9.99 15.35
C GLU A 194 -14.49 8.69 15.77
N CYS A 195 -15.76 8.76 16.15
CA CYS A 195 -16.56 7.57 16.42
C CYS A 195 -16.79 6.76 15.12
N PRO A 196 -17.00 5.43 15.20
CA PRO A 196 -17.18 4.59 14.02
C PRO A 196 -18.28 5.06 13.06
N GLU A 197 -19.39 5.60 13.58
CA GLU A 197 -20.51 6.10 12.78
C GLU A 197 -20.11 7.29 11.91
N SER A 198 -19.30 8.22 12.46
CA SER A 198 -18.74 9.34 11.71
C SER A 198 -17.73 8.87 10.66
N GLN A 199 -16.88 7.90 10.99
CA GLN A 199 -15.93 7.32 10.03
C GLN A 199 -16.65 6.69 8.84
N LEU A 200 -17.69 5.89 9.09
CA LEU A 200 -18.53 5.27 8.06
C LEU A 200 -19.25 6.33 7.20
N THR A 201 -19.84 7.34 7.83
CA THR A 201 -20.54 8.42 7.11
C THR A 201 -19.60 9.22 6.22
N ARG A 202 -18.37 9.51 6.67
CA ARG A 202 -17.36 10.18 5.84
C ARG A 202 -16.95 9.35 4.63
N LEU A 203 -16.77 8.04 4.79
CA LEU A 203 -16.49 7.14 3.66
C LEU A 203 -17.64 7.16 2.64
N LEU A 204 -18.89 7.15 3.10
CA LEU A 204 -20.06 7.22 2.22
C LEU A 204 -20.13 8.56 1.46
N GLN A 205 -19.84 9.68 2.13
CA GLN A 205 -19.77 11.00 1.49
C GLN A 205 -18.65 11.06 0.44
N ALA A 206 -17.46 10.55 0.77
CA ALA A 206 -16.34 10.48 -0.17
C ALA A 206 -16.68 9.61 -1.39
N HIS A 207 -17.30 8.45 -1.18
CA HIS A 207 -17.80 7.61 -2.28
C HIS A 207 -18.83 8.33 -3.16
N GLU A 208 -19.76 9.07 -2.57
CA GLU A 208 -20.77 9.81 -3.33
C GLU A 208 -20.12 10.86 -4.24
N ILE A 209 -19.14 11.62 -3.73
CA ILE A 209 -18.36 12.59 -4.51
C ILE A 209 -17.65 11.89 -5.69
N THR A 210 -16.91 10.81 -5.41
CA THR A 210 -16.20 10.04 -6.44
C THR A 210 -17.16 9.47 -7.49
N LEU A 211 -18.31 8.93 -7.07
CA LEU A 211 -19.32 8.35 -7.98
C LEU A 211 -19.97 9.41 -8.86
N GLN A 212 -20.28 10.59 -8.32
CA GLN A 212 -20.84 11.71 -9.10
C GLN A 212 -19.84 12.16 -10.18
N ALA A 213 -18.58 12.34 -9.81
CA ALA A 213 -17.51 12.69 -10.74
C ALA A 213 -17.34 11.62 -11.83
N ALA A 214 -17.17 10.35 -11.45
CA ALA A 214 -16.96 9.24 -12.37
C ALA A 214 -18.11 9.09 -13.38
N ARG A 215 -19.37 9.23 -12.95
CA ARG A 215 -20.53 9.19 -13.87
C ARG A 215 -20.53 10.32 -14.87
N SER A 216 -20.14 11.52 -14.45
CA SER A 216 -20.04 12.68 -15.35
C SER A 216 -18.93 12.48 -16.38
N MET A 217 -17.74 12.09 -15.90
CA MET A 217 -16.56 11.87 -16.74
C MET A 217 -16.76 10.71 -17.72
N ALA A 218 -17.48 9.65 -17.32
CA ALA A 218 -17.82 8.55 -18.20
C ALA A 218 -18.68 9.00 -19.40
N ARG A 219 -19.66 9.89 -19.19
CA ARG A 219 -20.46 10.46 -20.28
C ARG A 219 -19.61 11.34 -21.19
N GLN A 220 -18.76 12.19 -20.62
CA GLN A 220 -17.87 13.06 -21.37
C GLN A 220 -16.87 12.26 -22.23
N ALA A 221 -16.34 11.14 -21.70
CA ALA A 221 -15.46 10.25 -22.46
C ALA A 221 -16.15 9.67 -23.70
N ILE A 222 -17.43 9.27 -23.60
CA ILE A 222 -18.23 8.85 -24.76
C ILE A 222 -18.38 9.98 -25.77
N GLU A 223 -18.71 11.19 -25.31
CA GLU A 223 -18.93 12.36 -26.19
C GLU A 223 -17.72 12.67 -27.08
N VAL A 224 -16.51 12.36 -26.61
CA VAL A 224 -15.25 12.55 -27.37
C VAL A 224 -14.67 11.28 -27.99
N GLY A 225 -15.39 10.16 -27.91
CA GLY A 225 -15.01 8.87 -28.50
C GLY A 225 -13.89 8.12 -27.76
N ASP A 226 -13.69 8.38 -26.47
CA ASP A 226 -12.75 7.67 -25.62
C ASP A 226 -13.43 6.48 -24.91
N ASP A 227 -13.77 5.45 -25.69
CA ASP A 227 -14.49 4.27 -25.22
C ASP A 227 -13.73 3.53 -24.10
N GLY A 228 -12.40 3.49 -24.16
CA GLY A 228 -11.59 2.79 -23.16
C GLY A 228 -11.61 3.47 -21.79
N THR A 229 -11.63 4.81 -21.75
CA THR A 229 -11.80 5.55 -20.50
C THR A 229 -13.23 5.42 -19.98
N ASN A 230 -14.23 5.45 -20.86
CA ASN A 230 -15.62 5.19 -20.46
C ASN A 230 -15.77 3.82 -19.81
N ASP A 231 -15.29 2.76 -20.47
CA ASP A 231 -15.39 1.39 -19.96
C ASP A 231 -14.78 1.30 -18.57
N MET A 232 -13.51 1.68 -18.39
CA MET A 232 -12.82 1.67 -17.09
C MET A 232 -13.59 2.44 -16.00
N LEU A 233 -14.12 3.63 -16.31
CA LEU A 233 -14.89 4.42 -15.36
C LEU A 233 -16.18 3.69 -14.94
N VAL A 234 -16.82 2.96 -15.84
CA VAL A 234 -18.08 2.24 -15.56
C VAL A 234 -17.82 0.89 -14.92
N SER A 235 -16.98 0.07 -15.54
CA SER A 235 -16.75 -1.34 -15.22
C SER A 235 -16.00 -1.53 -13.91
N ASP A 236 -15.02 -0.66 -13.65
CA ASP A 236 -14.13 -0.73 -12.49
C ASP A 236 -14.49 0.33 -11.43
N VAL A 237 -14.41 1.62 -11.79
CA VAL A 237 -14.54 2.71 -10.80
C VAL A 237 -15.96 2.77 -10.23
N ILE A 238 -16.99 2.91 -11.07
CA ILE A 238 -18.38 3.06 -10.61
C ILE A 238 -18.83 1.80 -9.88
N ARG A 239 -18.72 0.63 -10.50
CA ARG A 239 -19.19 -0.63 -9.90
C ARG A 239 -18.41 -1.01 -8.63
N GLY A 240 -17.10 -0.76 -8.62
CA GLY A 240 -16.26 -0.99 -7.43
C GLY A 240 -16.69 -0.11 -6.25
N ASN A 241 -16.93 1.18 -6.49
CA ASN A 241 -17.39 2.10 -5.45
C ASN A 241 -18.83 1.80 -5.01
N GLU A 242 -19.76 1.48 -5.92
CA GLU A 242 -21.14 1.08 -5.57
C GLU A 242 -21.17 -0.13 -4.64
N LEU A 243 -20.32 -1.14 -4.90
CA LEU A 243 -20.22 -2.32 -4.05
C LEU A 243 -19.73 -1.94 -2.64
N GLN A 244 -18.71 -1.09 -2.54
CA GLN A 244 -18.19 -0.64 -1.25
C GLN A 244 -19.23 0.20 -0.48
N VAL A 245 -19.96 1.08 -1.16
CA VAL A 245 -21.08 1.85 -0.58
C VAL A 245 -22.14 0.93 0.02
N TRP A 246 -22.53 -0.13 -0.68
CA TRP A 246 -23.46 -1.12 -0.14
C TRP A 246 -22.93 -1.70 1.17
N PHE A 247 -21.71 -2.24 1.18
CA PHE A 247 -21.13 -2.86 2.38
C PHE A 247 -21.02 -1.87 3.55
N VAL A 248 -20.51 -0.66 3.32
CA VAL A 248 -20.34 0.37 4.36
C VAL A 248 -21.70 0.84 4.90
N SER A 249 -22.68 1.10 4.03
CA SER A 249 -24.00 1.60 4.45
C SER A 249 -24.76 0.62 5.34
N GLN A 250 -24.59 -0.69 5.15
CA GLN A 250 -25.28 -1.68 6.00
C GLN A 250 -24.86 -1.62 7.47
N HIS A 251 -23.68 -1.08 7.78
CA HIS A 251 -23.25 -0.87 9.17
C HIS A 251 -23.99 0.25 9.90
N LEU A 252 -24.67 1.14 9.18
CA LEU A 252 -25.43 2.26 9.74
C LEU A 252 -26.94 1.96 9.87
N VAL A 253 -27.42 0.87 9.26
CA VAL A 253 -28.82 0.46 9.36
C VAL A 253 -29.15 0.08 10.81
N GLY A 254 -30.14 0.74 11.40
CA GLY A 254 -30.57 0.49 12.79
C GLY A 254 -29.76 1.21 13.87
N ALA A 255 -28.65 1.90 13.53
CA ALA A 255 -27.87 2.69 14.50
C ALA A 255 -28.68 3.86 15.10
N HIS A 256 -29.71 4.33 14.40
CA HIS A 256 -30.64 5.36 14.89
C HIS A 256 -31.82 4.82 15.73
N ALA A 257 -31.97 3.50 15.88
CA ALA A 257 -33.14 2.90 16.54
C ALA A 257 -33.09 2.92 18.08
N HIS A 258 -32.07 3.54 18.68
CA HIS A 258 -31.87 3.61 20.14
C HIS A 258 -31.99 5.02 20.73
N ILE A 259 -32.56 5.96 19.97
CA ILE A 259 -32.88 7.31 20.43
C ILE A 259 -34.39 7.52 20.37
N GLU A 260 -35.15 6.72 21.12
CA GLU A 260 -36.54 6.98 21.52
C GLU A 260 -36.75 6.52 22.96
#